data_AF-A0A093VMH9-F1
#
_entry.id   AF-A0A093VMH9-F1
#
_cell.length_a   1.000
_cell.length_b   1.000
_cell.length_c   1.000
_cell.angle_alpha   90.00
_cell.angle_beta   90.00
_cell.angle_gamma   90.00
#
_symmetry.space_group_name_H-M   'P 1'
#
loop_
_entity.id
_entity.type
_entity.pdbx_description
1 polymer ?
#
loop_
_entity_poly.entity_id
_entity_poly.type
_entity_poly.pdbx_seq_one_letter_code
_entity_poly.pdbx_strand_id
1 'polypeptide(L)'
;MMPTALVGTVLLTLRGRGVGKAELVRRVEWLSERVRAKGGRVAHFYRAPTSQVVDRALDVLGPKLVGEVTSLAEPTFYAVDRFQLSFYRNMTIHLFIPEALVSAAMYTKVKQGGGPANQNITYDALLDQVTFLSQLFRGEFIFPPEGLIANLEKSLSGLEKDDIIKITRNSTGKITAVGLSDAERQCGRENFDFYCFLIWPFIEATWLGAVSLMGLTPPLNGPSDIWVNLNKAQDSAQLLGKTLYHQGDLSYFEAVNKESLKNAYQRFAEEGIILVGRSKDQPKTPATMRLAAEWTPQRDPKTGRLSDRGRLWDFTEKIAQSRREGSTTIPKRSPIRRDRGQRVDTHSPKNRFGRESEPVKQFNEEWEEVVMCKIFDCWFLCFLAKNLHIWMAIITANTLSLLVMEAAAAVYAGGADTTVTALIVFMLAMMKFPHVQKKAQAEIDAAIVGYRFPTLTTGNKLPYGLETEH
;
A
#
# COMPACT_ATOMS: atom_id res chain seq x y z
N MET A 1 -9.69 17.13 9.35
CA MET A 1 -9.53 15.75 9.83
C MET A 1 -10.65 15.38 10.76
N MET A 2 -11.40 14.35 10.41
CA MET A 2 -12.45 13.79 11.27
C MET A 2 -11.81 12.96 12.39
N PRO A 3 -12.39 12.90 13.61
CA PRO A 3 -11.82 12.11 14.70
C PRO A 3 -11.72 10.62 14.41
N THR A 4 -12.63 10.06 13.61
CA THR A 4 -12.54 8.69 13.09
C THR A 4 -11.28 8.45 12.28
N ALA A 5 -10.85 9.43 11.47
CA ALA A 5 -9.58 9.38 10.74
C ALA A 5 -8.37 9.34 11.68
N LEU A 6 -8.39 10.12 12.75
CA LEU A 6 -7.32 10.16 13.75
C LEU A 6 -7.23 8.84 14.52
N VAL A 7 -8.37 8.35 15.04
CA VAL A 7 -8.44 7.08 15.77
C VAL A 7 -8.02 5.91 14.88
N GLY A 8 -8.53 5.84 13.64
CA GLY A 8 -8.12 4.81 12.69
C GLY A 8 -6.63 4.86 12.36
N THR A 9 -6.07 6.06 12.18
CA THR A 9 -4.62 6.24 11.96
C THR A 9 -3.82 5.74 13.16
N VAL A 10 -4.20 6.10 14.39
CA VAL A 10 -3.50 5.67 15.60
C VAL A 10 -3.56 4.15 15.76
N LEU A 11 -4.73 3.53 15.58
CA LEU A 11 -4.89 2.07 15.68
C LEU A 11 -4.04 1.30 14.66
N LEU A 12 -3.77 1.87 13.49
CA LEU A 12 -2.92 1.25 12.46
C LEU A 12 -1.42 1.50 12.64
N THR A 13 -1.05 2.54 13.40
CA THR A 13 0.34 3.01 13.53
C THR A 13 0.95 2.69 14.90
N LEU A 14 0.21 2.03 15.78
CA LEU A 14 0.72 1.56 17.05
C LEU A 14 1.37 0.17 16.94
N ARG A 15 2.44 -0.01 17.70
CA ARG A 15 3.08 -1.32 17.86
C ARG A 15 2.27 -2.15 18.84
N GLY A 16 1.85 -3.34 18.42
CA GLY A 16 1.24 -4.32 19.32
C GLY A 16 -0.02 -4.98 18.75
N ARG A 17 -0.69 -5.74 19.63
CA ARG A 17 -1.94 -6.44 19.30
C ARG A 17 -3.18 -5.56 19.53
N GLY A 18 -3.05 -4.50 20.33
CA GLY A 18 -4.10 -3.55 20.66
C GLY A 18 -3.56 -2.41 21.51
N VAL A 19 -4.43 -1.49 21.91
CA VAL A 19 -4.10 -0.29 22.67
C VAL A 19 -5.15 -0.04 23.76
N GLY A 20 -4.72 0.33 24.97
CA GLY A 20 -5.62 0.75 26.04
C GLY A 20 -6.29 2.09 25.72
N LYS A 21 -7.45 2.36 26.31
CA LYS A 21 -8.18 3.62 26.13
C LYS A 21 -7.33 4.86 26.44
N ALA A 22 -6.60 4.86 27.55
CA ALA A 22 -5.78 5.99 27.97
C ALA A 22 -4.68 6.31 26.94
N GLU A 23 -4.01 5.26 26.45
CA GLU A 23 -2.96 5.39 25.44
C GLU A 23 -3.53 5.83 24.07
N LEU A 24 -4.70 5.31 23.68
CA LEU A 24 -5.37 5.75 22.46
C LEU A 24 -5.69 7.25 22.51
N VAL A 25 -6.21 7.75 23.64
CA VAL A 25 -6.48 9.17 23.85
C VAL A 25 -5.20 10.00 23.75
N ARG A 26 -4.13 9.62 24.47
CA ARG A 26 -2.83 10.30 24.44
C ARG A 26 -2.31 10.44 23.00
N ARG A 27 -2.40 9.37 22.22
CA ARG A 27 -1.90 9.33 20.83
C ARG A 27 -2.77 10.13 19.87
N VAL A 28 -4.08 10.16 20.08
CA VAL A 28 -5.00 11.00 19.29
C VAL A 28 -4.78 12.49 19.59
N GLU A 29 -4.50 12.86 20.84
CA GLU A 29 -4.12 14.23 21.22
C GLU A 29 -2.83 14.64 20.53
N TRP A 30 -1.78 13.83 20.67
CA TRP A 30 -0.49 14.05 20.00
C TRP A 30 -0.65 14.22 18.49
N LEU A 31 -1.40 13.33 17.83
CA LEU A 31 -1.63 13.43 16.38
C LEU A 31 -2.43 14.69 16.01
N SER A 32 -3.41 15.07 16.85
CA SER A 32 -4.20 16.28 16.63
C SER A 32 -3.35 17.54 16.70
N GLU A 33 -2.40 17.61 17.64
CA GLU A 33 -1.43 18.72 17.72
C GLU A 33 -0.55 18.79 16.48
N ARG A 34 -0.04 17.64 16.00
CA ARG A 34 0.77 17.56 14.77
C ARG A 34 -0.01 18.02 13.54
N VAL A 35 -1.27 17.62 13.42
CA VAL A 35 -2.15 18.08 12.32
C VAL A 35 -2.31 19.60 12.36
N ARG A 36 -2.55 20.19 13.54
CA ARG A 36 -2.68 21.65 13.68
C ARG A 36 -1.37 22.38 13.39
N ALA A 37 -0.23 21.84 13.82
CA ALA A 37 1.08 22.40 13.52
C ALA A 37 1.40 22.45 12.01
N LYS A 38 0.79 21.54 11.23
CA LYS A 38 0.86 21.53 9.76
C LYS A 38 -0.20 22.39 9.08
N GLY A 39 -0.95 23.21 9.83
CA GLY A 39 -2.02 24.05 9.30
C GLY A 39 -3.31 23.27 8.99
N GLY A 40 -3.38 21.99 9.34
CA GLY A 40 -4.58 21.17 9.21
C GLY A 40 -5.61 21.53 10.27
N ARG A 41 -6.90 21.40 9.93
CA ARG A 41 -8.00 21.58 10.88
C ARG A 41 -8.48 20.22 11.37
N VAL A 42 -8.57 20.04 12.68
CA VAL A 42 -9.22 18.87 13.29
C VAL A 42 -10.65 19.26 13.61
N ALA A 43 -11.63 18.42 13.27
CA ALA A 43 -13.01 18.69 13.63
C ALA A 43 -13.14 18.67 15.16
N HIS A 44 -13.57 19.79 15.73
CA HIS A 44 -13.69 19.97 17.18
C HIS A 44 -15.16 19.86 17.59
N PHE A 45 -15.42 19.00 18.56
CA PHE A 45 -16.73 18.86 19.19
C PHE A 45 -16.85 19.78 20.41
N TYR A 46 -16.85 21.10 20.20
CA TYR A 46 -16.99 22.09 21.29
C TYR A 46 -16.04 21.79 22.49
N ARG A 47 -16.41 22.15 23.73
CA ARG A 47 -15.66 21.88 24.99
C ARG A 47 -15.55 20.40 25.38
N ALA A 48 -15.78 19.44 24.47
CA ALA A 48 -15.69 18.02 24.80
C ALA A 48 -14.21 17.61 25.00
N PRO A 49 -13.90 16.83 26.06
CA PRO A 49 -12.57 16.27 26.25
C PRO A 49 -12.25 15.25 25.14
N THR A 50 -10.96 15.08 24.83
CA THR A 50 -10.52 14.16 23.76
C THR A 50 -10.99 12.72 23.99
N SER A 51 -11.08 12.29 25.26
CA SER A 51 -11.64 10.98 25.63
C SER A 51 -13.04 10.76 25.08
N GLN A 52 -13.94 11.74 25.23
CA GLN A 52 -15.31 11.66 24.70
C GLN A 52 -15.33 11.67 23.16
N VAL A 53 -14.38 12.39 22.54
CA VAL A 53 -14.24 12.41 21.09
C VAL A 53 -13.78 11.06 20.56
N VAL A 54 -12.86 10.40 21.25
CA VAL A 54 -12.39 9.04 20.94
C VAL A 54 -13.53 8.03 21.09
N ASP A 55 -14.31 8.10 22.17
CA ASP A 55 -15.45 7.19 22.39
C ASP A 55 -16.47 7.28 21.24
N ARG A 56 -16.88 8.51 20.87
CA ARG A 56 -17.78 8.71 19.73
C ARG A 56 -17.20 8.24 18.41
N ALA A 57 -15.89 8.40 18.22
CA ALA A 57 -15.23 7.93 17.01
C ALA A 57 -15.20 6.39 16.95
N LEU A 58 -14.99 5.71 18.09
CA LEU A 58 -15.06 4.26 18.19
C LEU A 58 -16.48 3.74 17.91
N ASP A 59 -17.51 4.42 18.43
CA ASP A 59 -18.91 4.09 18.14
C ASP A 59 -19.23 4.18 16.63
N VAL A 60 -18.71 5.22 15.95
CA VAL A 60 -18.91 5.40 14.51
C VAL A 60 -18.14 4.38 13.68
N LEU A 61 -16.93 3.99 14.10
CA LEU A 61 -16.16 2.94 13.42
C LEU A 61 -16.82 1.56 13.60
N GLY A 62 -17.41 1.32 14.76
CA GLY A 62 -18.18 0.12 15.06
C GLY A 62 -17.36 -1.18 15.14
N PRO A 63 -17.99 -2.28 15.56
CA PRO A 63 -17.32 -3.54 15.89
C PRO A 63 -16.73 -4.28 14.68
N LYS A 64 -17.17 -3.92 13.46
CA LYS A 64 -16.65 -4.53 12.22
C LYS A 64 -15.25 -4.03 11.87
N LEU A 65 -14.94 -2.79 12.24
CA LEU A 65 -13.64 -2.17 11.97
C LEU A 65 -12.72 -2.22 13.18
N VAL A 66 -13.27 -1.95 14.37
CA VAL A 66 -12.51 -1.87 15.62
C VAL A 66 -13.12 -2.82 16.65
N GLY A 67 -12.31 -3.75 17.14
CA GLY A 67 -12.69 -4.67 18.20
C GLY A 67 -12.30 -4.12 19.57
N GLU A 68 -13.04 -4.52 20.59
CA GLU A 68 -12.80 -4.16 21.98
C GLU A 68 -12.72 -5.44 22.82
N VAL A 69 -11.69 -5.53 23.66
CA VAL A 69 -11.56 -6.58 24.67
C VAL A 69 -11.78 -5.96 26.05
N THR A 70 -12.90 -6.30 26.67
CA THR A 70 -13.31 -5.78 27.98
C THR A 70 -12.87 -6.66 29.15
N SER A 71 -12.46 -7.91 28.89
CA SER A 71 -12.04 -8.87 29.92
C SER A 71 -10.59 -8.68 30.40
N LEU A 72 -10.11 -7.44 30.41
CA LEU A 72 -8.74 -7.05 30.75
C LEU A 72 -8.78 -5.94 31.82
N ALA A 73 -7.62 -5.64 32.43
CA ALA A 73 -7.51 -4.58 33.42
C ALA A 73 -7.92 -3.19 32.89
N GLU A 74 -7.80 -2.99 31.57
CA GLU A 74 -8.28 -1.81 30.85
C GLU A 74 -8.91 -2.24 29.52
N PRO A 75 -10.02 -1.61 29.07
CA PRO A 75 -10.55 -1.82 27.72
C PRO A 75 -9.47 -1.62 26.66
N THR A 76 -9.23 -2.67 25.88
CA THR A 76 -8.17 -2.69 24.86
C THR A 76 -8.80 -2.77 23.47
N PHE A 77 -8.47 -1.81 22.62
CA PHE A 77 -8.98 -1.70 21.26
C PHE A 77 -7.97 -2.23 20.25
N TYR A 78 -8.45 -2.85 19.17
CA TYR A 78 -7.61 -3.35 18.10
C TYR A 78 -8.32 -3.24 16.74
N ALA A 79 -7.53 -3.12 15.67
CA ALA A 79 -8.07 -3.11 14.32
C ALA A 79 -8.48 -4.53 13.90
N VAL A 80 -9.78 -4.73 13.65
CA VAL A 80 -10.36 -5.98 13.14
C VAL A 80 -10.14 -6.06 11.64
N ASP A 81 -10.67 -5.07 10.91
CA ASP A 81 -10.43 -4.91 9.47
C ASP A 81 -9.42 -3.79 9.23
N ARG A 82 -8.13 -4.16 9.22
CA ARG A 82 -7.03 -3.22 8.96
C ARG A 82 -7.12 -2.59 7.57
N PHE A 83 -7.60 -3.35 6.58
CA PHE A 83 -7.70 -2.88 5.21
C PHE A 83 -8.74 -1.76 5.11
N GLN A 84 -9.95 -1.95 5.64
CA GLN A 84 -10.96 -0.89 5.65
C GLN A 84 -10.58 0.29 6.53
N LEU A 85 -9.93 0.04 7.67
CA LEU A 85 -9.44 1.10 8.53
C LEU A 85 -8.37 1.98 7.85
N SER A 86 -7.63 1.42 6.88
CA SER A 86 -6.59 2.14 6.13
C SER A 86 -7.15 3.31 5.32
N PHE A 87 -8.41 3.24 4.85
CA PHE A 87 -9.08 4.33 4.15
C PHE A 87 -9.20 5.59 5.02
N TYR A 88 -9.46 5.41 6.32
CA TYR A 88 -9.52 6.51 7.28
C TYR A 88 -8.13 7.16 7.50
N ARG A 89 -7.06 6.35 7.44
CA ARG A 89 -5.68 6.85 7.53
C ARG A 89 -5.24 7.61 6.29
N ASN A 90 -5.73 7.23 5.10
CA ASN A 90 -5.41 7.95 3.86
C ASN A 90 -5.84 9.41 3.89
N MET A 91 -6.89 9.77 4.64
CA MET A 91 -7.26 11.18 4.85
C MET A 91 -6.17 11.98 5.58
N THR A 92 -5.41 11.34 6.48
CA THR A 92 -4.42 12.00 7.35
C THR A 92 -3.01 11.99 6.74
N ILE A 93 -2.72 10.99 5.91
CA ILE A 93 -1.35 10.70 5.45
C ILE A 93 -0.69 11.86 4.70
N HIS A 94 -1.44 12.58 3.86
CA HIS A 94 -0.92 13.59 2.94
C HIS A 94 -0.21 14.76 3.65
N LEU A 95 -0.55 15.04 4.91
CA LEU A 95 0.09 16.10 5.71
C LEU A 95 1.51 15.75 6.16
N PHE A 96 1.87 14.46 6.16
CA PHE A 96 3.09 13.94 6.77
C PHE A 96 3.96 13.14 5.78
N ILE A 97 3.66 13.20 4.47
CA ILE A 97 4.43 12.47 3.45
C ILE A 97 5.91 12.85 3.44
N PRO A 98 6.31 14.13 3.48
CA PRO A 98 7.72 14.51 3.50
C PRO A 98 8.47 13.92 4.70
N GLU A 99 7.89 13.98 5.91
CA GLU A 99 8.46 13.38 7.11
C GLU A 99 8.50 11.85 7.02
N ALA A 100 7.46 11.22 6.48
CA ALA A 100 7.39 9.78 6.28
C ALA A 100 8.49 9.28 5.32
N LEU A 101 8.79 10.03 4.26
CA LEU A 101 9.90 9.72 3.35
C LEU A 101 11.26 9.81 4.04
N VAL A 102 11.49 10.88 4.81
CA VAL A 102 12.73 11.05 5.59
C VAL A 102 12.89 9.90 6.59
N SER A 103 11.84 9.58 7.34
CA SER A 103 11.87 8.47 8.31
C SER A 103 12.10 7.12 7.63
N ALA A 104 11.44 6.83 6.50
CA ALA A 104 11.65 5.58 5.76
C ALA A 104 13.05 5.49 5.13
N ALA A 105 13.66 6.61 4.75
CA ALA A 105 15.03 6.68 4.27
C ALA A 105 16.04 6.47 5.42
N MET A 106 15.84 7.11 6.56
CA MET A 106 16.64 6.87 7.78
C MET A 106 16.51 5.42 8.29
N TYR A 107 15.34 4.82 8.11
CA TYR A 107 15.07 3.45 8.56
C TYR A 107 16.04 2.42 7.96
N THR A 108 16.59 2.68 6.77
CA THR A 108 17.60 1.84 6.11
C THR A 108 18.83 1.58 7.00
N LYS A 109 19.21 2.53 7.86
CA LYS A 109 20.30 2.43 8.84
C LYS A 109 19.78 2.05 10.22
N VAL A 110 18.67 2.64 10.67
CA VAL A 110 18.09 2.38 12.00
C VAL A 110 17.75 0.90 12.20
N LYS A 111 17.28 0.21 11.15
CA LYS A 111 16.92 -1.21 11.22
C LYS A 111 18.12 -2.16 11.37
N GLN A 112 19.30 -1.76 10.88
CA GLN A 112 20.51 -2.59 10.97
C GLN A 112 20.98 -2.86 12.41
N GLY A 113 20.44 -2.12 13.39
CA GLY A 113 20.76 -2.26 14.80
C GLY A 113 22.14 -1.71 15.14
N GLY A 114 22.68 -2.12 16.29
CA GLY A 114 23.94 -1.62 16.83
C GLY A 114 23.80 -0.30 17.60
N GLY A 115 24.93 0.26 18.03
CA GLY A 115 24.97 1.49 18.82
C GLY A 115 24.51 2.72 18.04
N PRO A 116 24.29 3.87 18.72
CA PRO A 116 23.76 5.09 18.09
C PRO A 116 24.53 5.54 16.85
N ALA A 117 25.86 5.44 16.87
CA ALA A 117 26.71 5.82 15.75
C ALA A 117 26.44 5.01 14.46
N ASN A 118 26.06 3.74 14.58
CA ASN A 118 25.79 2.86 13.43
C ASN A 118 24.41 3.09 12.82
N GLN A 119 23.53 3.77 13.54
CA GLN A 119 22.16 4.09 13.11
C GLN A 119 22.05 5.48 12.46
N ASN A 120 23.18 6.20 12.37
CA ASN A 120 23.24 7.49 11.70
C ASN A 120 23.39 7.28 10.19
N ILE A 121 22.65 8.06 9.41
CA ILE A 121 22.78 8.14 7.95
C ILE A 121 23.50 9.43 7.57
N THR A 122 24.37 9.39 6.56
CA THR A 122 25.00 10.60 6.03
C THR A 122 23.97 11.42 5.26
N TYR A 123 24.17 12.74 5.17
CA TYR A 123 23.25 13.61 4.43
C TYR A 123 23.10 13.19 2.96
N ASP A 124 24.21 12.87 2.30
CA ASP A 124 24.18 12.48 0.88
C ASP A 124 23.40 11.16 0.67
N ALA A 125 23.63 10.15 1.52
CA ALA A 125 22.88 8.90 1.44
C ALA A 125 21.39 9.08 1.78
N LEU A 126 21.07 9.98 2.70
CA LEU A 126 19.69 10.35 3.02
C LEU A 126 19.02 11.01 1.82
N LEU A 127 19.69 12.00 1.21
CA LEU A 127 19.20 12.70 0.03
C LEU A 127 18.96 11.73 -1.13
N ASP A 128 19.90 10.82 -1.40
CA ASP A 128 19.78 9.81 -2.46
C ASP A 128 18.56 8.90 -2.25
N GLN A 129 18.33 8.45 -1.02
CA GLN A 129 17.22 7.57 -0.71
C GLN A 129 15.87 8.30 -0.71
N VAL A 130 15.81 9.54 -0.18
CA VAL A 130 14.60 10.37 -0.24
C VAL A 130 14.26 10.74 -1.69
N THR A 131 15.27 11.04 -2.51
CA THR A 131 15.09 11.28 -3.96
C THR A 131 14.47 10.07 -4.63
N PHE A 132 15.04 8.89 -4.37
CA PHE A 132 14.52 7.64 -4.92
C PHE A 132 13.07 7.37 -4.51
N LEU A 133 12.75 7.46 -3.22
CA LEU A 133 11.38 7.22 -2.74
C LEU A 133 10.39 8.28 -3.25
N SER A 134 10.80 9.55 -3.33
CA SER A 134 9.97 10.64 -3.88
C SER A 134 9.63 10.40 -5.36
N GLN A 135 10.59 9.96 -6.16
CA GLN A 135 10.37 9.56 -7.55
C GLN A 135 9.43 8.35 -7.65
N LEU A 136 9.66 7.33 -6.81
CA LEU A 136 8.86 6.11 -6.77
C LEU A 136 7.38 6.39 -6.49
N PHE A 137 7.08 7.36 -5.62
CA PHE A 137 5.72 7.70 -5.21
C PHE A 137 5.14 8.97 -5.84
N ARG A 138 5.74 9.49 -6.91
CA ARG A 138 5.27 10.71 -7.59
C ARG A 138 3.82 10.62 -8.10
N GLY A 139 3.36 9.42 -8.43
CA GLY A 139 1.97 9.17 -8.86
C GLY A 139 0.99 8.86 -7.72
N GLU A 140 1.50 8.54 -6.52
CA GLU A 140 0.69 8.16 -5.36
C GLU A 140 0.44 9.36 -4.42
N PHE A 141 1.42 10.26 -4.32
CA PHE A 141 1.38 11.38 -3.39
C PHE A 141 1.62 12.72 -4.09
N ILE A 142 0.97 13.74 -3.55
CA ILE A 142 1.15 15.13 -3.96
C ILE A 142 2.24 15.73 -3.09
N PHE A 143 3.28 16.26 -3.75
CA PHE A 143 4.40 16.92 -3.08
C PHE A 143 4.27 18.44 -3.11
N PRO A 144 4.76 19.16 -2.08
CA PRO A 144 4.81 20.62 -2.12
C PRO A 144 5.70 21.13 -3.27
N PRO A 145 5.34 22.27 -3.90
CA PRO A 145 6.01 22.78 -5.10
C PRO A 145 7.39 23.42 -4.83
N GLU A 146 7.81 23.54 -3.57
CA GLU A 146 9.06 24.20 -3.11
C GLU A 146 10.34 23.47 -3.58
N GLY A 147 10.21 22.26 -4.14
CA GLY A 147 11.31 21.44 -4.61
C GLY A 147 11.81 20.43 -3.57
N LEU A 148 12.49 19.38 -4.02
CA LEU A 148 12.86 18.24 -3.18
C LEU A 148 13.77 18.62 -2.01
N ILE A 149 14.80 19.44 -2.28
CA ILE A 149 15.80 19.82 -1.27
C ILE A 149 15.16 20.71 -0.19
N ALA A 150 14.39 21.72 -0.58
CA ALA A 150 13.68 22.58 0.36
C ALA A 150 12.68 21.78 1.22
N ASN A 151 11.95 20.85 0.60
CA ASN A 151 11.03 19.95 1.31
C ASN A 151 11.78 19.05 2.32
N LEU A 152 12.95 18.52 1.93
CA LEU A 152 13.80 17.71 2.81
C LEU A 152 14.29 18.53 4.01
N GLU A 153 14.85 19.71 3.79
CA GLU A 153 15.37 20.58 4.86
C GLU A 153 14.27 21.01 5.83
N LYS A 154 13.08 21.36 5.31
CA LYS A 154 11.90 21.70 6.12
C LYS A 154 11.43 20.53 6.97
N SER A 155 11.44 19.32 6.40
CA SER A 155 11.07 18.10 7.12
C SER A 155 12.08 17.76 8.20
N LEU A 156 13.38 17.88 7.90
CA LEU A 156 14.46 17.69 8.87
C LEU A 156 14.36 18.68 10.03
N SER A 157 14.17 19.96 9.73
CA SER A 157 13.99 20.99 10.77
C SER A 157 12.74 20.75 11.62
N GLY A 158 11.64 20.31 11.01
CA GLY A 158 10.42 19.95 11.74
C GLY A 158 10.66 18.77 12.68
N LEU A 159 11.23 17.67 12.18
CA LEU A 159 11.53 16.48 12.98
C LEU A 159 12.56 16.74 14.09
N GLU A 160 13.54 17.63 13.88
CA GLU A 160 14.51 18.03 14.90
C GLU A 160 13.85 18.89 15.99
N LYS A 161 13.01 19.86 15.61
CA LYS A 161 12.23 20.69 16.54
C LYS A 161 11.33 19.83 17.43
N ASP A 162 10.86 18.72 16.89
CA ASP A 162 9.97 17.77 17.53
C ASP A 162 10.70 16.73 18.40
N ASP A 163 12.03 16.85 18.51
CA ASP A 163 12.93 15.95 19.22
C ASP A 163 12.80 14.48 18.80
N ILE A 164 12.53 14.25 17.51
CA ILE A 164 12.43 12.90 16.91
C ILE A 164 13.78 12.50 16.31
N ILE A 165 14.47 13.46 15.70
CA ILE A 165 15.78 13.27 15.07
C ILE A 165 16.81 14.23 15.65
N LYS A 166 18.07 13.84 15.55
CA LYS A 166 19.24 14.65 15.88
C LYS A 166 20.04 14.90 14.63
N ILE A 167 20.28 16.17 14.31
CA ILE A 167 21.04 16.58 13.14
C ILE A 167 22.46 16.94 13.59
N THR A 168 23.45 16.25 13.03
CA THR A 168 24.87 16.57 13.24
C THR A 168 25.31 17.54 12.15
N ARG A 169 25.86 18.67 12.57
CA ARG A 169 26.36 19.73 11.68
C ARG A 169 27.87 19.86 11.83
N ASN A 170 28.57 20.21 10.75
CA ASN A 170 29.99 20.54 10.79
C ASN A 170 30.22 21.99 11.31
N SER A 171 31.48 22.41 11.38
CA SER A 171 31.88 23.77 11.78
C SER A 171 31.35 24.88 10.86
N THR A 172 30.95 24.57 9.63
CA THR A 172 30.35 25.51 8.68
C THR A 172 28.82 25.49 8.70
N GLY A 173 28.19 24.75 9.61
CA GLY A 173 26.73 24.63 9.72
C GLY A 173 26.07 23.65 8.73
N LYS A 174 26.84 22.97 7.86
CA LYS A 174 26.32 21.98 6.91
C LYS A 174 25.98 20.68 7.63
N ILE A 175 24.84 20.08 7.29
CA ILE A 175 24.41 18.79 7.81
C ILE A 175 25.35 17.69 7.30
N THR A 176 25.92 16.89 8.21
CA THR A 176 26.81 15.77 7.88
C THR A 176 26.11 14.44 8.07
N ALA A 177 25.37 14.30 9.18
CA ALA A 177 24.68 13.07 9.51
C ALA A 177 23.36 13.36 10.25
N VAL A 178 22.40 12.45 10.09
CA VAL A 178 21.10 12.48 10.74
C VAL A 178 20.87 11.15 11.45
N GLY A 179 20.38 11.20 12.67
CA GLY A 179 20.08 10.03 13.49
C GLY A 179 18.86 10.24 14.38
N LEU A 180 18.49 9.22 15.15
CA LEU A 180 17.44 9.34 16.17
C LEU A 180 17.93 10.19 17.35
N SER A 181 17.05 11.04 17.88
CA SER A 181 17.31 11.78 19.11
C SER A 181 17.41 10.86 20.33
N ASP A 182 17.97 11.38 21.42
CA ASP A 182 18.10 10.61 22.66
C ASP A 182 16.73 10.41 23.34
N ALA A 183 15.81 11.39 23.25
CA ALA A 183 14.45 11.26 23.74
C ALA A 183 13.65 10.20 22.97
N GLU A 184 13.77 10.18 21.64
CA GLU A 184 13.06 9.22 20.79
C GLU A 184 13.55 7.77 21.03
N ARG A 185 14.82 7.61 21.40
CA ARG A 185 15.36 6.30 21.84
C ARG A 185 14.77 5.86 23.17
N GLN A 186 14.58 6.78 24.12
CA GLN A 186 14.03 6.48 25.46
C GLN A 186 12.56 6.07 25.40
N CYS A 187 11.77 6.64 24.48
CA CYS A 187 10.36 6.28 24.29
C CYS A 187 10.15 5.06 23.36
N GLY A 188 11.20 4.37 22.95
CA GLY A 188 11.09 3.16 22.12
C GLY A 188 10.83 3.42 20.62
N ARG A 189 11.08 4.64 20.15
CA ARG A 189 10.92 5.13 18.77
C ARG A 189 9.46 5.30 18.30
N GLU A 190 8.52 5.46 19.24
CA GLU A 190 7.09 5.48 18.93
C GLU A 190 6.68 6.55 17.89
N ASN A 191 7.32 7.73 17.90
CA ASN A 191 6.99 8.82 16.99
C ASN A 191 7.69 8.67 15.64
N PHE A 192 8.94 8.20 15.65
CA PHE A 192 9.66 7.86 14.44
C PHE A 192 8.97 6.73 13.67
N ASP A 193 8.54 5.69 14.39
CA ASP A 193 7.81 4.57 13.80
C ASP A 193 6.47 4.99 13.24
N PHE A 194 5.75 5.91 13.89
CA PHE A 194 4.50 6.46 13.37
C PHE A 194 4.64 6.93 11.93
N TYR A 195 5.68 7.73 11.61
CA TYR A 195 5.94 8.19 10.24
C TYR A 195 6.27 7.05 9.29
N CYS A 196 7.03 6.04 9.75
CA CYS A 196 7.31 4.86 8.94
C CYS A 196 6.04 4.05 8.63
N PHE A 197 5.15 3.87 9.62
CA PHE A 197 3.88 3.15 9.47
C PHE A 197 2.94 3.78 8.45
N LEU A 198 3.01 5.10 8.28
CA LEU A 198 2.22 5.79 7.27
C LEU A 198 2.55 5.33 5.85
N ILE A 199 3.82 5.09 5.54
CA ILE A 199 4.29 4.86 4.16
C ILE A 199 4.69 3.42 3.85
N TRP A 200 5.02 2.60 4.86
CA TRP A 200 5.45 1.21 4.64
C TRP A 200 4.49 0.35 3.80
N PRO A 201 3.15 0.43 3.94
CA PRO A 201 2.24 -0.33 3.09
C PRO A 201 2.41 -0.03 1.59
N PHE A 202 2.69 1.23 1.25
CA PHE A 202 2.95 1.65 -0.13
C PHE A 202 4.31 1.16 -0.63
N ILE A 203 5.34 1.19 0.23
CA ILE A 203 6.65 0.62 -0.07
C ILE A 203 6.55 -0.89 -0.33
N GLU A 204 5.77 -1.61 0.48
CA GLU A 204 5.53 -3.03 0.28
C GLU A 204 4.72 -3.32 -0.99
N ALA A 205 3.73 -2.49 -1.33
CA ALA A 205 2.94 -2.63 -2.56
C ALA A 205 3.82 -2.48 -3.81
N THR A 206 4.66 -1.45 -3.85
CA THR A 206 5.58 -1.22 -4.97
C THR A 206 6.66 -2.29 -5.04
N TRP A 207 7.16 -2.75 -3.89
CA TRP A 207 8.09 -3.88 -3.84
C TRP A 207 7.46 -5.17 -4.38
N LEU A 208 6.22 -5.50 -3.97
CA LEU A 208 5.47 -6.64 -4.49
C LEU A 208 5.29 -6.53 -6.02
N GLY A 209 4.96 -5.33 -6.50
CA GLY A 209 4.91 -5.04 -7.92
C GLY A 209 6.23 -5.35 -8.61
N ALA A 210 7.36 -4.85 -8.10
CA ALA A 210 8.68 -5.10 -8.68
C ALA A 210 9.08 -6.58 -8.66
N VAL A 211 8.80 -7.30 -7.57
CA VAL A 211 9.04 -8.75 -7.45
C VAL A 211 8.20 -9.52 -8.47
N SER A 212 6.93 -9.16 -8.64
CA SER A 212 6.05 -9.84 -9.58
C SER A 212 6.53 -9.72 -11.04
N LEU A 213 7.25 -8.65 -11.38
CA LEU A 213 7.89 -8.49 -12.69
C LEU A 213 9.00 -9.52 -12.93
N MET A 214 9.70 -10.00 -11.89
CA MET A 214 10.72 -11.05 -12.06
C MET A 214 10.11 -12.33 -12.64
N GLY A 215 8.84 -12.59 -12.32
CA GLY A 215 8.07 -13.69 -12.87
C GLY A 215 7.75 -13.60 -14.36
N LEU A 216 7.94 -12.42 -14.98
CA LEU A 216 7.77 -12.22 -16.42
C LEU A 216 9.05 -12.56 -17.21
N THR A 217 10.11 -13.02 -16.55
CA THR A 217 11.35 -13.42 -17.21
C THR A 217 11.11 -14.67 -18.06
N PRO A 218 11.37 -14.63 -19.38
CA PRO A 218 11.14 -15.78 -20.27
C PRO A 218 11.89 -17.04 -19.81
N PRO A 219 11.34 -18.24 -20.02
CA PRO A 219 12.05 -19.48 -19.76
C PRO A 219 13.16 -19.73 -20.80
N LEU A 220 14.17 -20.53 -20.45
CA LEU A 220 15.40 -20.73 -21.25
C LEU A 220 15.13 -21.20 -22.70
N ASN A 221 14.11 -22.03 -22.89
CA ASN A 221 13.74 -22.59 -24.19
C ASN A 221 12.43 -21.99 -24.75
N GLY A 222 11.95 -20.89 -24.17
CA GLY A 222 10.71 -20.24 -24.57
C GLY A 222 10.93 -19.09 -25.57
N PRO A 223 9.84 -18.59 -26.18
CA PRO A 223 9.90 -17.38 -26.99
C PRO A 223 10.36 -16.20 -26.12
N SER A 224 11.27 -15.38 -26.64
CA SER A 224 11.86 -14.24 -25.92
C SER A 224 11.01 -12.97 -25.96
N ASP A 225 10.01 -12.90 -26.85
CA ASP A 225 9.16 -11.71 -27.05
C ASP A 225 7.69 -11.97 -26.71
N ILE A 226 7.45 -12.45 -25.48
CA ILE A 226 6.10 -12.74 -24.98
C ILE A 226 5.47 -11.47 -24.42
N TRP A 227 4.31 -11.09 -24.95
CA TRP A 227 3.46 -10.05 -24.41
C TRP A 227 2.39 -10.68 -23.50
N VAL A 228 2.33 -10.24 -22.25
CA VAL A 228 1.40 -10.76 -21.24
C VAL A 228 0.26 -9.78 -21.03
N ASN A 229 -0.94 -10.28 -20.78
CA ASN A 229 -2.08 -9.42 -20.45
C ASN A 229 -1.84 -8.68 -19.13
N LEU A 230 -1.96 -7.34 -19.14
CA LEU A 230 -1.68 -6.49 -17.98
C LEU A 230 -2.58 -6.82 -16.78
N ASN A 231 -3.88 -7.02 -17.01
CA ASN A 231 -4.81 -7.34 -15.93
C ASN A 231 -4.49 -8.71 -15.31
N LYS A 232 -4.18 -9.72 -16.14
CA LYS A 232 -3.78 -11.05 -15.63
C LYS A 232 -2.47 -10.98 -14.85
N ALA A 233 -1.49 -10.18 -15.30
CA ALA A 233 -0.25 -9.98 -14.58
C ALA A 233 -0.49 -9.34 -13.20
N GLN A 234 -1.35 -8.33 -13.12
CA GLN A 234 -1.74 -7.69 -11.86
C GLN A 234 -2.51 -8.64 -10.93
N ASP A 235 -3.42 -9.45 -11.47
CA ASP A 235 -4.16 -10.45 -10.69
C ASP A 235 -3.22 -11.53 -10.13
N SER A 236 -2.22 -11.95 -10.91
CA SER A 236 -1.17 -12.87 -10.47
C SER A 236 -0.28 -12.25 -9.39
N ALA A 237 0.11 -10.97 -9.54
CA ALA A 237 0.87 -10.24 -8.53
C ALA A 237 0.08 -10.11 -7.22
N GLN A 238 -1.23 -9.88 -7.31
CA GLN A 238 -2.11 -9.85 -6.13
C GLN A 238 -2.17 -11.22 -5.44
N LEU A 239 -2.32 -12.30 -6.20
CA LEU A 239 -2.30 -13.66 -5.64
C LEU A 239 -0.98 -13.95 -4.92
N LEU A 240 0.16 -13.60 -5.54
CA LEU A 240 1.48 -13.70 -4.92
C LEU A 240 1.55 -12.89 -3.61
N GLY A 241 1.02 -11.66 -3.61
CA GLY A 241 0.94 -10.83 -2.42
C GLY A 241 0.18 -11.48 -1.27
N LYS A 242 -0.97 -12.11 -1.56
CA LYS A 242 -1.74 -12.86 -0.54
C LYS A 242 -0.90 -14.00 0.04
N THR A 243 -0.21 -14.75 -0.83
CA THR A 243 0.68 -15.85 -0.40
C THR A 243 1.82 -15.34 0.49
N LEU A 244 2.55 -14.30 0.07
CA LEU A 244 3.66 -13.72 0.83
C LEU A 244 3.20 -13.13 2.17
N TYR A 245 2.00 -12.56 2.23
CA TYR A 245 1.43 -12.08 3.48
C TYR A 245 1.16 -13.23 4.47
N HIS A 246 0.52 -14.31 4.01
CA HIS A 246 0.25 -15.47 4.86
C HIS A 246 1.52 -16.25 5.24
N GLN A 247 2.58 -16.14 4.44
CA GLN A 247 3.91 -16.68 4.75
C GLN A 247 4.73 -15.77 5.69
N GLY A 248 4.29 -14.54 5.92
CA GLY A 248 4.97 -13.56 6.78
C GLY A 248 6.10 -12.77 6.09
N ASP A 249 6.27 -12.92 4.78
CA ASP A 249 7.24 -12.16 3.97
C ASP A 249 6.74 -10.74 3.64
N LEU A 250 5.42 -10.52 3.62
CA LEU A 250 4.80 -9.19 3.61
C LEU A 250 4.21 -8.89 4.98
N SER A 251 4.44 -7.68 5.48
CA SER A 251 3.96 -7.23 6.78
C SER A 251 2.54 -6.65 6.71
N TYR A 252 2.17 -6.04 5.59
CA TYR A 252 0.92 -5.30 5.42
C TYR A 252 0.05 -5.92 4.33
N PHE A 253 -1.12 -6.42 4.71
CA PHE A 253 -2.11 -6.91 3.73
C PHE A 253 -2.60 -5.80 2.79
N GLU A 254 -2.59 -4.55 3.27
CA GLU A 254 -2.88 -3.36 2.47
C GLU A 254 -2.00 -3.24 1.21
N ALA A 255 -0.79 -3.78 1.25
CA ALA A 255 0.12 -3.80 0.09
C ALA A 255 -0.44 -4.61 -1.10
N VAL A 256 -1.40 -5.49 -0.83
CA VAL A 256 -2.04 -6.38 -1.81
C VAL A 256 -3.25 -5.71 -2.48
N ASN A 257 -3.48 -4.42 -2.22
CA ASN A 257 -4.53 -3.65 -2.88
C ASN A 257 -4.31 -3.59 -4.41
N LYS A 258 -5.37 -3.90 -5.16
CA LYS A 258 -5.35 -3.88 -6.63
C LYS A 258 -5.04 -2.48 -7.18
N GLU A 259 -5.52 -1.42 -6.53
CA GLU A 259 -5.27 -0.05 -7.00
C GLU A 259 -3.80 0.36 -6.79
N SER A 260 -3.23 0.04 -5.63
CA SER A 260 -1.80 0.28 -5.37
C SER A 260 -0.90 -0.50 -6.34
N LEU A 261 -1.28 -1.74 -6.68
CA LEU A 261 -0.55 -2.52 -7.69
C LEU A 261 -0.65 -1.90 -9.10
N LYS A 262 -1.83 -1.41 -9.51
CA LYS A 262 -1.97 -0.71 -10.79
C LYS A 262 -1.10 0.54 -10.84
N ASN A 263 -1.11 1.34 -9.77
CA ASN A 263 -0.29 2.55 -9.67
C ASN A 263 1.20 2.21 -9.75
N ALA A 264 1.66 1.15 -9.06
CA ALA A 264 3.04 0.68 -9.16
C ALA A 264 3.41 0.28 -10.60
N TYR A 265 2.55 -0.48 -11.29
CA TYR A 265 2.80 -0.86 -12.69
C TYR A 265 2.79 0.34 -13.64
N GLN A 266 1.87 1.28 -13.45
CA GLN A 266 1.84 2.53 -14.20
C GLN A 266 3.15 3.30 -14.04
N ARG A 267 3.69 3.37 -12.81
CA ARG A 267 5.03 3.93 -12.55
C ARG A 267 6.14 3.17 -13.26
N PHE A 268 6.11 1.84 -13.21
CA PHE A 268 7.11 1.03 -13.92
C PHE A 268 7.06 1.24 -15.43
N ALA A 269 5.89 1.53 -15.99
CA ALA A 269 5.76 1.85 -17.42
C ALA A 269 6.36 3.22 -17.74
N GLU A 270 6.14 4.22 -16.89
CA GLU A 270 6.68 5.57 -17.06
C GLU A 270 8.21 5.63 -16.90
N GLU A 271 8.78 4.80 -16.03
CA GLU A 271 10.24 4.63 -15.88
C GLU A 271 10.87 3.75 -16.99
N GLY A 272 10.05 3.20 -17.90
CA GLY A 272 10.50 2.33 -18.98
C GLY A 272 10.94 0.93 -18.53
N ILE A 273 10.60 0.51 -17.31
CA ILE A 273 10.87 -0.85 -16.81
C ILE A 273 9.98 -1.87 -17.53
N ILE A 274 8.71 -1.49 -17.73
CA ILE A 274 7.75 -2.28 -18.51
C ILE A 274 7.32 -1.51 -19.75
N LEU A 275 7.10 -2.23 -20.84
CA LEU A 275 6.55 -1.69 -22.08
C LEU A 275 5.10 -2.14 -22.17
N VAL A 276 4.18 -1.19 -22.33
CA VAL A 276 2.74 -1.46 -22.41
C VAL A 276 2.25 -1.24 -23.85
N GLY A 277 1.68 -2.29 -24.44
CA GLY A 277 1.08 -2.30 -25.77
C GLY A 277 -0.43 -2.16 -25.67
N ARG A 278 -1.01 -1.25 -26.46
CA ARG A 278 -2.46 -1.11 -26.64
C ARG A 278 -2.80 -1.25 -28.11
N SER A 279 -3.78 -2.10 -28.43
CA SER A 279 -4.30 -2.22 -29.80
C SER A 279 -5.05 -0.94 -30.16
N LYS A 280 -4.61 -0.24 -31.22
CA LYS A 280 -5.31 0.95 -31.73
C LYS A 280 -6.61 0.58 -32.46
N ASP A 281 -6.63 -0.59 -33.09
CA ASP A 281 -7.75 -1.04 -33.92
C ASP A 281 -8.87 -1.70 -33.10
N GLN A 282 -8.55 -2.15 -31.88
CA GLN A 282 -9.53 -2.76 -30.97
C GLN A 282 -9.35 -2.17 -29.55
N PRO A 283 -9.96 -1.01 -29.25
CA PRO A 283 -9.84 -0.39 -27.91
C PRO A 283 -10.44 -1.24 -26.79
N LYS A 284 -11.24 -2.26 -27.11
CA LYS A 284 -11.80 -3.22 -26.14
C LYS A 284 -10.83 -4.35 -25.77
N THR A 285 -9.75 -4.60 -26.52
CA THR A 285 -8.77 -5.61 -26.10
C THR A 285 -7.95 -5.09 -24.92
N PRO A 286 -7.80 -5.89 -23.85
CA PRO A 286 -7.01 -5.50 -22.69
C PRO A 286 -5.56 -5.26 -23.07
N ALA A 287 -4.96 -4.23 -22.45
CA ALA A 287 -3.55 -3.88 -22.67
C ALA A 287 -2.63 -5.07 -22.38
N THR A 288 -1.59 -5.20 -23.17
CA THR A 288 -0.51 -6.17 -22.95
C THR A 288 0.73 -5.47 -22.45
N MET A 289 1.61 -6.21 -21.78
CA MET A 289 2.85 -5.71 -21.25
C MET A 289 3.99 -6.71 -21.44
N ARG A 290 5.22 -6.21 -21.49
CA ARG A 290 6.44 -7.01 -21.37
C ARG A 290 7.51 -6.24 -20.63
N LEU A 291 8.53 -6.93 -20.14
CA LEU A 291 9.73 -6.27 -19.62
C LEU A 291 10.52 -5.62 -20.76
N ALA A 292 11.09 -4.45 -20.48
CA ALA A 292 12.11 -3.88 -21.34
C ALA A 292 13.38 -4.75 -21.31
N ALA A 293 14.11 -4.82 -22.42
CA ALA A 293 15.21 -5.77 -22.61
C ALA A 293 16.32 -5.58 -21.57
N GLU A 294 16.64 -4.32 -21.26
CA GLU A 294 17.65 -3.92 -20.28
C GLU A 294 17.24 -4.15 -18.82
N TRP A 295 15.94 -4.38 -18.58
CA TRP A 295 15.38 -4.70 -17.27
C TRP A 295 15.07 -6.19 -17.11
N THR A 296 15.22 -6.99 -18.16
CA THR A 296 14.93 -8.42 -18.14
C THR A 296 16.02 -9.17 -17.36
N PRO A 297 15.70 -9.86 -16.26
CA PRO A 297 16.66 -10.68 -15.54
C PRO A 297 17.22 -11.81 -16.40
N GLN A 298 18.46 -12.21 -16.12
CA GLN A 298 19.08 -13.36 -16.78
C GLN A 298 18.78 -14.64 -16.01
N ARG A 299 18.67 -15.76 -16.73
CA ARG A 299 18.61 -17.10 -16.12
C ARG A 299 19.96 -17.80 -16.27
N ASP A 300 20.35 -18.55 -15.24
CA ASP A 300 21.53 -19.42 -15.31
C ASP A 300 21.28 -20.50 -16.38
N PRO A 301 22.13 -20.60 -17.42
CA PRO A 301 21.97 -21.56 -18.51
C PRO A 301 21.94 -23.02 -18.05
N LYS A 302 22.51 -23.34 -16.89
CA LYS A 302 22.60 -24.72 -16.38
C LYS A 302 21.46 -25.10 -15.46
N THR A 303 20.96 -24.16 -14.65
CA THR A 303 19.98 -24.45 -13.60
C THR A 303 18.59 -23.87 -13.89
N GLY A 304 18.44 -22.99 -14.89
CA GLY A 304 17.17 -22.30 -15.20
C GLY A 304 16.74 -21.26 -14.17
N ARG A 305 17.47 -21.14 -13.06
CA ARG A 305 17.19 -20.19 -11.97
C ARG A 305 17.50 -18.76 -12.39
N LEU A 306 16.74 -17.82 -11.86
CA LEU A 306 17.00 -16.40 -12.03
C LEU A 306 18.31 -16.01 -11.36
N SER A 307 19.10 -15.20 -12.06
CA SER A 307 20.31 -14.58 -11.53
C SER A 307 19.96 -13.59 -10.42
N ASP A 308 20.78 -13.54 -9.37
CA ASP A 308 20.69 -12.59 -8.26
C ASP A 308 21.31 -11.22 -8.59
N ARG A 309 21.40 -10.88 -9.88
CA ARG A 309 22.04 -9.66 -10.39
C ARG A 309 21.23 -9.08 -11.54
N GLY A 310 21.34 -7.76 -11.69
CA GLY A 310 20.78 -7.02 -12.81
C GLY A 310 19.95 -5.82 -12.35
N ARG A 311 19.59 -4.95 -13.29
CA ARG A 311 18.94 -3.67 -12.97
C ARG A 311 17.62 -3.82 -12.21
N LEU A 312 16.80 -4.81 -12.58
CA LEU A 312 15.53 -5.08 -11.88
C LEU A 312 15.76 -5.62 -10.45
N TRP A 313 16.81 -6.42 -10.26
CA TRP A 313 17.19 -6.92 -8.93
C TRP A 313 17.67 -5.76 -8.04
N ASP A 314 18.60 -4.95 -8.54
CA ASP A 314 19.15 -3.79 -7.81
C ASP A 314 18.04 -2.78 -7.46
N PHE A 315 17.10 -2.55 -8.37
CA PHE A 315 15.93 -1.71 -8.13
C PHE A 315 15.02 -2.29 -7.04
N THR A 316 14.72 -3.59 -7.11
CA THR A 316 13.89 -4.28 -6.11
C THR A 316 14.57 -4.28 -4.73
N GLU A 317 15.89 -4.47 -4.68
CA GLU A 317 16.69 -4.41 -3.46
C GLU A 317 16.69 -2.99 -2.87
N LYS A 318 16.82 -1.95 -3.71
CA LYS A 318 16.76 -0.56 -3.26
C LYS A 318 15.42 -0.21 -2.61
N ILE A 319 14.30 -0.75 -3.10
CA ILE A 319 12.99 -0.63 -2.43
C ILE A 319 12.99 -1.42 -1.11
N ALA A 320 13.52 -2.64 -1.13
CA ALA A 320 13.56 -3.52 0.05
C ALA A 320 14.35 -2.92 1.23
N GLN A 321 15.33 -2.06 0.97
CA GLN A 321 16.07 -1.35 2.02
C GLN A 321 15.17 -0.47 2.90
N SER A 322 14.08 0.09 2.36
CA SER A 322 13.13 0.92 3.13
C SER A 322 11.93 0.14 3.69
N ARG A 323 11.81 -1.16 3.38
CA ARG A 323 10.77 -2.03 3.96
C ARG A 323 11.04 -2.32 5.43
N ARG A 324 9.95 -2.43 6.20
CA ARG A 324 9.94 -2.93 7.58
C ARG A 324 10.56 -4.32 7.65
N GLU A 325 11.30 -4.59 8.72
CA GLU A 325 11.73 -5.96 9.04
C GLU A 325 10.50 -6.84 9.29
N GLY A 326 10.36 -7.92 8.53
CA GLY A 326 9.36 -8.95 8.82
C GLY A 326 9.57 -9.55 10.21
N SER A 327 8.53 -10.16 10.79
CA SER A 327 8.55 -10.78 12.12
C SER A 327 9.54 -11.95 12.27
N THR A 328 10.25 -12.30 11.23
CA THR A 328 11.34 -13.27 11.26
C THR A 328 12.61 -12.53 10.88
N THR A 329 13.50 -12.39 11.87
CA THR A 329 14.93 -12.24 11.64
C THR A 329 15.31 -13.12 10.45
N ILE A 330 15.54 -12.54 9.27
CA ILE A 330 16.32 -13.22 8.25
C ILE A 330 17.70 -13.32 8.91
N PRO A 331 18.18 -14.50 9.34
CA PRO A 331 19.58 -14.58 9.72
C PRO A 331 20.35 -14.07 8.50
N LYS A 332 21.25 -13.10 8.72
CA LYS A 332 22.21 -12.65 7.71
C LYS A 332 22.94 -13.88 7.16
N ARG A 333 22.38 -14.50 6.12
CA ARG A 333 22.84 -15.64 5.32
C ARG A 333 21.64 -16.08 4.46
N SER A 334 21.63 -15.63 3.22
CA SER A 334 20.92 -16.32 2.15
C SER A 334 21.30 -17.81 2.21
N PRO A 335 20.36 -18.76 2.31
CA PRO A 335 20.70 -20.17 2.21
C PRO A 335 20.81 -20.53 0.72
N ILE A 336 21.81 -19.96 0.04
CA ILE A 336 22.45 -20.66 -1.07
C ILE A 336 23.48 -21.56 -0.40
N ARG A 337 23.02 -22.75 0.00
CA ARG A 337 23.90 -23.79 0.52
C ARG A 337 24.88 -24.13 -0.60
N ARG A 338 26.17 -23.77 -0.43
CA ARG A 338 27.27 -24.39 -1.17
C ARG A 338 27.30 -25.85 -0.75
N ASP A 339 26.53 -26.70 -1.43
CA ASP A 339 26.80 -28.13 -1.32
C ASP A 339 28.12 -28.40 -2.02
N ARG A 340 29.09 -28.78 -1.18
CA ARG A 340 30.33 -29.40 -1.64
C ARG A 340 29.94 -30.71 -2.32
N GLY A 341 30.59 -30.96 -3.45
CA GLY A 341 30.27 -32.01 -4.41
C GLY A 341 29.78 -33.33 -3.84
N GLN A 342 28.71 -33.82 -4.46
CA GLN A 342 28.48 -35.25 -4.62
C GLN A 342 27.99 -35.52 -6.05
N ARG A 343 28.41 -36.70 -6.54
CA ARG A 343 28.43 -37.12 -7.93
C ARG A 343 27.05 -37.22 -8.58
N VAL A 344 27.11 -37.04 -9.90
CA VAL A 344 26.16 -37.42 -10.95
C VAL A 344 25.55 -38.80 -10.69
N ASP A 345 24.23 -38.92 -10.92
CA ASP A 345 23.67 -40.08 -11.62
C ASP A 345 22.57 -39.64 -12.58
N THR A 346 22.76 -40.01 -13.85
CA THR A 346 21.90 -39.71 -14.99
C THR A 346 20.81 -40.77 -15.13
N HIS A 347 19.54 -40.40 -15.09
CA HIS A 347 18.49 -41.14 -15.83
C HIS A 347 17.28 -40.24 -16.14
N SER A 348 17.05 -40.00 -17.43
CA SER A 348 15.80 -39.48 -17.98
C SER A 348 14.81 -40.63 -18.24
N PRO A 349 13.50 -40.41 -18.05
CA PRO A 349 12.47 -41.12 -18.80
C PRO A 349 11.80 -40.19 -19.82
N LYS A 350 11.77 -40.66 -21.07
CA LYS A 350 10.95 -40.14 -22.17
C LYS A 350 9.50 -40.56 -21.98
N ASN A 351 8.56 -39.66 -22.27
CA ASN A 351 7.19 -39.92 -22.77
C ASN A 351 6.89 -38.69 -23.68
N ARG A 352 6.72 -38.71 -25.01
CA ARG A 352 5.86 -39.48 -25.93
C ARG A 352 4.38 -39.41 -25.56
N PHE A 353 3.73 -38.27 -25.82
CA PHE A 353 2.44 -38.11 -26.50
C PHE A 353 2.14 -36.61 -26.63
N GLY A 354 1.94 -36.14 -27.87
CA GLY A 354 1.62 -34.75 -28.15
C GLY A 354 0.17 -34.42 -27.84
N ARG A 355 -0.03 -33.37 -27.02
CA ARG A 355 -1.17 -32.45 -27.05
C ARG A 355 -0.64 -31.08 -26.61
N GLU A 356 -0.85 -30.07 -27.43
CA GLU A 356 -0.48 -28.68 -27.15
C GLU A 356 -1.08 -28.22 -25.82
N SER A 357 -0.23 -27.82 -24.88
CA SER A 357 -0.63 -27.24 -23.60
C SER A 357 -0.60 -25.71 -23.71
N GLU A 358 -1.74 -25.07 -23.43
CA GLU A 358 -1.88 -23.61 -23.40
C GLU A 358 -0.81 -22.95 -22.50
N PRO A 359 -0.23 -21.81 -22.91
CA PRO A 359 0.87 -21.14 -22.20
C PRO A 359 0.51 -20.67 -20.78
N VAL A 360 -0.77 -20.68 -20.40
CA VAL A 360 -1.27 -20.31 -19.06
C VAL A 360 -1.08 -21.45 -18.04
N LYS A 361 -1.04 -22.72 -18.46
CA LYS A 361 -0.78 -23.85 -17.56
C LYS A 361 0.71 -24.01 -17.24
N GLN A 362 1.57 -23.81 -18.23
CA GLN A 362 3.01 -23.82 -18.05
C GLN A 362 3.49 -22.63 -17.20
N PHE A 363 2.79 -21.49 -17.28
CA PHE A 363 2.93 -20.37 -16.35
C PHE A 363 2.53 -20.70 -14.90
N ASN A 364 1.77 -21.75 -14.62
CA ASN A 364 1.51 -22.16 -13.23
C ASN A 364 2.49 -23.24 -12.75
N GLU A 365 2.95 -24.13 -13.64
CA GLU A 365 3.88 -25.22 -13.30
C GLU A 365 5.33 -24.74 -13.10
N GLU A 366 5.83 -23.78 -13.89
CA GLU A 366 7.19 -23.24 -13.74
C GLU A 366 7.35 -22.29 -12.53
N TRP A 367 6.23 -21.81 -11.97
CA TRP A 367 6.22 -20.99 -10.74
C TRP A 367 6.34 -21.83 -9.47
N GLU A 368 5.93 -23.10 -9.51
CA GLU A 368 6.17 -24.03 -8.41
C GLU A 368 7.67 -24.24 -8.20
N GLU A 369 8.53 -24.28 -9.22
CA GLU A 369 9.98 -24.48 -9.04
C GLU A 369 10.71 -23.31 -8.35
N VAL A 370 10.28 -22.07 -8.57
CA VAL A 370 10.86 -20.88 -7.91
C VAL A 370 10.45 -20.82 -6.43
N VAL A 371 9.24 -21.30 -6.10
CA VAL A 371 8.73 -21.43 -4.73
C VAL A 371 9.28 -22.70 -4.03
N MET A 372 9.54 -23.77 -4.79
CA MET A 372 9.96 -25.09 -4.28
C MET A 372 11.45 -25.17 -3.93
N CYS A 373 12.28 -24.17 -4.25
CA CYS A 373 13.65 -24.14 -3.75
C CYS A 373 13.79 -23.88 -2.23
N LYS A 374 12.67 -23.74 -1.49
CA LYS A 374 12.64 -23.73 -0.02
C LYS A 374 11.58 -24.64 0.61
N ILE A 375 10.92 -25.49 -0.18
CA ILE A 375 9.87 -26.38 0.32
C ILE A 375 10.28 -27.79 -0.07
N PHE A 376 10.99 -28.50 0.81
CA PHE A 376 10.74 -29.91 1.14
C PHE A 376 11.72 -30.37 2.23
N ASP A 377 11.27 -30.34 3.48
CA ASP A 377 11.33 -31.51 4.35
C ASP A 377 9.99 -31.60 5.10
N CYS A 378 9.29 -32.72 4.90
CA CYS A 378 8.01 -33.10 5.47
C CYS A 378 6.78 -32.24 5.12
N TRP A 379 6.04 -32.62 4.06
CA TRP A 379 4.69 -33.22 4.17
C TRP A 379 3.97 -33.32 2.79
N PHE A 380 4.56 -34.03 1.82
CA PHE A 380 3.85 -34.56 0.65
C PHE A 380 3.95 -36.07 0.76
N LEU A 381 2.81 -36.75 0.96
CA LEU A 381 2.53 -38.14 0.50
C LEU A 381 1.28 -38.76 1.15
N CYS A 382 0.58 -38.12 2.08
CA CYS A 382 -0.52 -38.80 2.80
C CYS A 382 -1.97 -38.32 2.59
N PHE A 383 -2.28 -37.29 1.79
CA PHE A 383 -3.70 -36.85 1.73
C PHE A 383 -4.27 -36.48 0.35
N LEU A 384 -3.70 -37.01 -0.74
CA LEU A 384 -4.27 -36.84 -2.09
C LEU A 384 -4.46 -38.15 -2.86
N ALA A 385 -4.77 -39.26 -2.17
CA ALA A 385 -4.96 -40.54 -2.85
C ALA A 385 -6.27 -41.29 -2.58
N LYS A 386 -7.22 -40.82 -1.74
CA LYS A 386 -8.38 -41.68 -1.40
C LYS A 386 -9.78 -41.08 -1.19
N ASN A 387 -10.10 -39.83 -1.51
CA ASN A 387 -11.50 -39.37 -1.38
C ASN A 387 -11.94 -38.36 -2.44
N LEU A 388 -11.84 -38.76 -3.71
CA LEU A 388 -12.59 -38.15 -4.80
C LEU A 388 -13.96 -38.85 -4.87
N HIS A 389 -14.94 -38.42 -4.05
CA HIS A 389 -16.39 -38.65 -4.28
C HIS A 389 -17.32 -38.01 -3.21
N ILE A 390 -16.81 -37.45 -2.10
CA ILE A 390 -17.67 -36.97 -0.99
C ILE A 390 -17.84 -35.43 -0.95
N TRP A 391 -17.14 -34.66 -1.78
CA TRP A 391 -17.15 -33.18 -1.69
C TRP A 391 -18.09 -32.46 -2.67
N MET A 392 -19.17 -33.12 -3.14
CA MET A 392 -20.20 -32.49 -3.97
C MET A 392 -21.49 -32.13 -3.23
N ALA A 393 -21.53 -32.24 -1.89
CA ALA A 393 -22.76 -32.04 -1.11
C ALA A 393 -22.75 -30.87 -0.09
N ILE A 394 -21.69 -30.03 -0.03
CA ILE A 394 -21.62 -28.90 0.93
C ILE A 394 -21.27 -27.56 0.24
N ILE A 395 -21.79 -27.31 -0.96
CA ILE A 395 -21.78 -25.97 -1.57
C ILE A 395 -23.16 -25.68 -2.16
N THR A 396 -24.16 -25.52 -1.30
CA THR A 396 -25.45 -24.88 -1.66
C THR A 396 -26.03 -24.04 -0.52
N ALA A 397 -25.21 -23.26 0.22
CA ALA A 397 -25.76 -22.35 1.22
C ALA A 397 -25.08 -20.98 1.41
N ASN A 398 -23.81 -20.76 1.05
CA ASN A 398 -23.09 -19.54 1.51
C ASN A 398 -22.42 -18.66 0.44
N THR A 399 -22.68 -18.87 -0.86
CA THR A 399 -22.09 -18.01 -1.92
C THR A 399 -22.87 -16.70 -2.15
N LEU A 400 -24.15 -16.63 -1.77
CA LEU A 400 -24.97 -15.44 -1.99
C LEU A 400 -24.61 -14.28 -1.04
N SER A 401 -24.25 -14.56 0.20
CA SER A 401 -23.98 -13.53 1.22
C SER A 401 -22.67 -12.78 0.98
N LEU A 402 -21.64 -13.46 0.50
CA LEU A 402 -20.34 -12.87 0.16
C LEU A 402 -20.42 -11.96 -1.06
N LEU A 403 -21.12 -12.39 -2.11
CA LEU A 403 -21.34 -11.60 -3.33
C LEU A 403 -22.14 -10.33 -3.06
N VAL A 404 -23.15 -10.40 -2.19
CA VAL A 404 -23.93 -9.22 -1.78
C VAL A 404 -23.07 -8.24 -0.97
N MET A 405 -22.17 -8.72 -0.12
CA MET A 405 -21.26 -7.84 0.63
C MET A 405 -20.21 -7.17 -0.27
N GLU A 406 -19.63 -7.89 -1.23
CA GLU A 406 -18.69 -7.31 -2.20
C GLU A 406 -19.37 -6.28 -3.11
N ALA A 407 -20.59 -6.59 -3.59
CA ALA A 407 -21.37 -5.64 -4.39
C ALA A 407 -21.74 -4.39 -3.58
N ALA A 408 -22.18 -4.54 -2.32
CA ALA A 408 -22.49 -3.41 -1.45
C ALA A 408 -21.26 -2.54 -1.14
N ALA A 409 -20.11 -3.16 -0.91
CA ALA A 409 -18.85 -2.44 -0.69
C ALA A 409 -18.41 -1.67 -1.94
N ALA A 410 -18.53 -2.27 -3.12
CA ALA A 410 -18.21 -1.61 -4.39
C ALA A 410 -19.15 -0.43 -4.69
N VAL A 411 -20.46 -0.59 -4.46
CA VAL A 411 -21.45 0.49 -4.63
C VAL A 411 -21.22 1.61 -3.63
N TYR A 412 -20.89 1.29 -2.37
CA TYR A 412 -20.56 2.31 -1.37
C TYR A 412 -19.27 3.06 -1.70
N ALA A 413 -18.21 2.36 -2.10
CA ALA A 413 -16.95 2.98 -2.49
C ALA A 413 -17.10 3.86 -3.74
N GLY A 414 -17.79 3.36 -4.77
CA GLY A 414 -18.09 4.13 -5.97
C GLY A 414 -18.97 5.35 -5.68
N GLY A 415 -19.97 5.21 -4.80
CA GLY A 415 -20.87 6.30 -4.42
C GLY A 415 -20.23 7.35 -3.52
N ALA A 416 -19.36 6.98 -2.58
CA ALA A 416 -18.79 7.91 -1.61
C ALA A 416 -17.79 8.90 -2.24
N ASP A 417 -16.84 8.41 -3.04
CA ASP A 417 -15.75 9.26 -3.55
C ASP A 417 -16.20 10.11 -4.75
N THR A 418 -17.04 9.55 -5.62
CA THR A 418 -17.55 10.27 -6.81
C THR A 418 -18.57 11.33 -6.45
N THR A 419 -19.46 11.10 -5.48
CA THR A 419 -20.46 12.11 -5.07
C THR A 419 -19.83 13.28 -4.34
N VAL A 420 -18.84 13.03 -3.49
CA VAL A 420 -18.07 14.10 -2.81
C VAL A 420 -17.33 14.94 -3.84
N THR A 421 -16.66 14.30 -4.80
CA THR A 421 -15.96 15.00 -5.88
C THR A 421 -16.93 15.81 -6.74
N ALA A 422 -18.06 15.23 -7.15
CA ALA A 422 -19.09 15.92 -7.92
C ALA A 422 -19.66 17.13 -7.17
N LEU A 423 -19.92 17.01 -5.86
CA LEU A 423 -20.39 18.13 -5.03
C LEU A 423 -19.35 19.24 -4.92
N ILE A 424 -18.07 18.89 -4.74
CA ILE A 424 -16.98 19.87 -4.68
C ILE A 424 -16.86 20.62 -6.01
N VAL A 425 -16.87 19.89 -7.13
CA VAL A 425 -16.81 20.48 -8.48
C VAL A 425 -18.04 21.35 -8.74
N PHE A 426 -19.23 20.91 -8.36
CA PHE A 426 -20.46 21.68 -8.48
C PHE A 426 -20.41 22.98 -7.65
N MET A 427 -20.00 22.92 -6.39
CA MET A 427 -19.86 24.10 -5.53
C MET A 427 -18.82 25.08 -6.10
N LEU A 428 -17.70 24.55 -6.60
CA LEU A 428 -16.68 25.35 -7.26
C LEU A 428 -17.22 26.02 -8.54
N ALA A 429 -18.02 25.31 -9.34
CA ALA A 429 -18.67 25.85 -10.53
C ALA A 429 -19.68 26.95 -10.17
N MET A 430 -20.50 26.77 -9.13
CA MET A 430 -21.45 27.78 -8.66
C MET A 430 -20.74 29.04 -8.14
N MET A 431 -19.59 28.89 -7.46
CA MET A 431 -18.76 30.01 -7.03
C MET A 431 -18.10 30.75 -8.20
N LYS A 432 -17.69 30.03 -9.25
CA LYS A 432 -17.02 30.60 -10.43
C LYS A 432 -18.00 31.26 -11.41
N PHE A 433 -19.26 30.83 -11.44
CA PHE A 433 -20.31 31.34 -12.33
C PHE A 433 -21.56 31.82 -11.55
N PRO A 434 -21.50 32.99 -10.88
CA PRO A 434 -22.56 33.47 -9.99
C PRO A 434 -23.90 33.74 -10.68
N HIS A 435 -23.88 34.02 -11.99
CA HIS A 435 -25.08 34.26 -12.78
C HIS A 435 -25.87 32.97 -13.04
N VAL A 436 -25.17 31.83 -13.22
CA VAL A 436 -25.79 30.50 -13.34
C VAL A 436 -26.38 30.07 -11.99
N GLN A 437 -25.64 30.31 -10.90
CA GLN A 437 -26.12 30.05 -9.54
C GLN A 437 -27.43 30.80 -9.24
N LYS A 438 -27.50 32.11 -9.53
CA LYS A 438 -28.71 32.92 -9.31
C LYS A 438 -29.91 32.42 -10.12
N LYS A 439 -29.68 31.95 -11.34
CA LYS A 439 -30.73 31.40 -12.21
C LYS A 439 -31.26 30.07 -11.68
N ALA A 440 -30.36 29.16 -11.29
CA ALA A 440 -30.71 27.89 -10.67
C ALA A 440 -31.47 28.10 -9.34
N GLN A 441 -31.06 29.07 -8.54
CA GLN A 441 -31.75 29.41 -7.28
C GLN A 441 -33.16 29.97 -7.53
N ALA A 442 -33.32 30.88 -8.50
CA ALA A 442 -34.64 31.41 -8.86
C ALA A 442 -35.61 30.34 -9.38
N GLU A 443 -35.11 29.33 -10.11
CA GLU A 443 -35.93 28.19 -10.56
C GLU A 443 -36.33 27.27 -9.41
N ILE A 444 -35.41 27.00 -8.47
CA ILE A 444 -35.71 26.23 -7.25
C ILE A 444 -36.76 26.97 -6.40
N ASP A 445 -36.60 28.27 -6.22
CA ASP A 445 -37.52 29.12 -5.46
C ASP A 445 -38.90 29.20 -6.13
N ALA A 446 -38.96 29.19 -7.47
CA ALA A 446 -40.22 29.16 -8.22
C ALA A 446 -40.92 27.79 -8.17
N ALA A 447 -40.15 26.69 -8.12
CA ALA A 447 -40.68 25.33 -8.03
C ALA A 447 -41.18 24.99 -6.61
N ILE A 448 -40.63 25.65 -5.59
CA ILE A 448 -41.00 25.48 -4.18
C ILE A 448 -42.01 26.57 -3.79
N VAL A 449 -43.29 26.32 -4.06
CA VAL A 449 -44.36 27.21 -3.60
C VAL A 449 -44.61 26.97 -2.10
N GLY A 450 -44.01 27.82 -1.25
CA GLY A 450 -44.18 27.82 0.22
C GLY A 450 -43.05 27.11 1.01
N TYR A 451 -43.18 26.99 2.32
CA TYR A 451 -42.17 26.39 3.21
C TYR A 451 -42.13 24.85 3.17
N ARG A 452 -41.93 24.23 2.01
CA ARG A 452 -41.76 22.76 1.90
C ARG A 452 -40.43 22.41 1.25
N PHE A 453 -39.72 21.44 1.82
CA PHE A 453 -38.47 20.93 1.24
C PHE A 453 -38.73 20.22 -0.10
N PRO A 454 -37.82 20.34 -1.08
CA PRO A 454 -37.96 19.68 -2.37
C PRO A 454 -37.94 18.15 -2.22
N THR A 455 -38.79 17.48 -3.02
CA THR A 455 -38.91 16.02 -3.06
C THR A 455 -38.41 15.50 -4.41
N LEU A 456 -38.10 14.20 -4.53
CA LEU A 456 -37.62 13.60 -5.77
C LEU A 456 -38.59 13.82 -6.96
N THR A 457 -39.89 13.94 -6.68
CA THR A 457 -40.93 14.25 -7.67
C THR A 457 -40.92 15.70 -8.17
N THR A 458 -40.22 16.61 -7.48
CA THR A 458 -40.03 18.01 -7.88
C THR A 458 -38.95 18.16 -8.98
N GLY A 459 -38.05 17.17 -9.14
CA GLY A 459 -36.95 17.19 -10.11
C GLY A 459 -37.41 17.30 -11.57
N ASN A 460 -38.56 16.72 -11.93
CA ASN A 460 -39.12 16.79 -13.29
C ASN A 460 -39.59 18.20 -13.72
N LYS A 461 -39.55 19.21 -12.84
CA LYS A 461 -39.96 20.59 -13.11
C LYS A 461 -38.78 21.58 -13.14
N LEU A 462 -37.53 21.10 -13.06
CA LEU A 462 -36.32 21.92 -12.99
C LEU A 462 -35.43 21.68 -14.22
N PRO A 463 -35.61 22.45 -15.31
CA PRO A 463 -34.84 22.24 -16.54
C PRO A 463 -33.34 22.52 -16.37
N TYR A 464 -32.92 23.47 -15.52
CA TYR A 464 -31.49 23.74 -15.29
C TYR A 464 -30.77 22.72 -14.39
N GLY A 465 -31.51 21.95 -13.58
CA GLY A 465 -30.95 20.98 -12.63
C GLY A 465 -30.61 19.62 -13.25
N LEU A 466 -31.04 19.38 -14.50
CA LEU A 466 -30.96 18.08 -15.18
C LEU A 466 -30.30 18.15 -16.57
N GLU A 467 -29.60 19.24 -16.91
CA GLU A 467 -28.76 19.28 -18.14
C GLU A 467 -27.47 18.47 -17.93
N THR A 468 -27.59 17.15 -17.86
CA THR A 468 -26.49 16.21 -18.14
C THR A 468 -27.01 15.10 -19.04
N GLU A 469 -26.43 15.05 -20.25
CA GLU A 469 -26.42 13.97 -21.26
C GLU A 469 -27.60 13.87 -22.23
N HIS A 470 -27.44 14.53 -23.38
CA HIS A 470 -27.51 13.86 -24.68
C HIS A 470 -26.10 13.63 -25.21
#